data_AF-A0A8T7DRH1-F1
#
_entry.id   AF-A0A8T7DRH1-F1
#
_cell.length_a   1.000
_cell.length_b   1.000
_cell.length_c   1.000
_cell.angle_alpha   90.00
_cell.angle_beta   90.00
_cell.angle_gamma   90.00
#
_symmetry.space_group_name_H-M   'P 1'
#
loop_
_entity.id
_entity.type
_entity.pdbx_description
1 polymer ?
#
loop_
_entity_poly.entity_id
_entity_poly.type
_entity_poly.pdbx_seq_one_letter_code
_entity_poly.pdbx_strand_id
1 'polypeptide(L)'
;MFKRSLISVAVLAILQSGCGDDGSSGSASLPSGTSVSGTVPGTVIEAYGDNGSYYAVKSTDDGTAMHPFTLDVPAGVGFHMVMITGDGTSEEVVTPIGFRDSSGRVRTRLMLDKGEQVDLGHVPLHMGRNAAAQDDLDDDGVLDHPLVLDDVGAGNPLSLSDVDDDGVNDWDDDDHGGYHYHSDTVDPQDHDDDGIPNVYDHDHAEHPDDRDGDGLPDHIDANPDNDPDHGNDALDGDCDGDGYHDEDHDHDGYYDDDHDRDGYHDDDYDYDGDHDSDHDDDGVDDDENEAHSCGGDPGTTPPAPVQPPTPDQTSAPVQPPAPDQTSAPVQPPAPAEPPAAPPAALDGQALYTNSCSSCHGASGVNGTTAPQITSAISGNLGGMGSIALTPEEIQAIANYLAL
;
A
#
# COMPACT_ATOMS: atom_id res chain seq x y z
N MET A 1 40.34 21.55 50.43
CA MET A 1 39.48 21.22 49.26
C MET A 1 40.38 20.98 48.07
N PHE A 2 40.19 19.86 47.36
CA PHE A 2 40.49 19.58 45.94
C PHE A 2 40.53 18.06 45.81
N LYS A 3 39.46 17.46 45.25
CA LYS A 3 39.38 16.02 44.99
C LYS A 3 40.34 15.68 43.85
N ARG A 4 41.08 14.57 43.97
CA ARG A 4 41.82 13.97 42.86
C ARG A 4 40.93 12.90 42.23
N SER A 5 40.47 13.13 41.00
CA SER A 5 39.85 12.09 40.19
C SER A 5 40.92 11.13 39.69
N LEU A 6 40.61 9.83 39.70
CA LEU A 6 41.40 8.80 39.06
C LEU A 6 41.13 8.82 37.55
N ILE A 7 42.19 8.78 36.75
CA ILE A 7 42.13 8.48 35.32
C ILE A 7 42.53 7.01 35.19
N SER A 8 41.60 6.18 34.72
CA SER A 8 41.89 4.81 34.29
C SER A 8 41.95 4.77 32.77
N VAL A 9 43.14 4.51 32.24
CA VAL A 9 43.31 4.07 30.84
C VAL A 9 43.34 2.55 30.86
N ALA A 10 42.50 1.91 30.06
CA ALA A 10 42.56 0.48 29.77
C ALA A 10 42.54 0.30 28.24
N VAL A 11 43.32 -0.67 27.75
CA VAL A 11 43.75 -0.75 26.35
C VAL A 11 42.99 -1.82 25.56
N LEU A 12 42.72 -1.49 24.31
CA LEU A 12 42.16 -2.31 23.23
C LEU A 12 43.05 -3.52 22.87
N ALA A 13 42.49 -4.73 22.75
CA ALA A 13 43.00 -5.80 21.86
C ALA A 13 42.01 -6.97 21.69
N ILE A 14 41.61 -7.16 20.44
CA ILE A 14 40.69 -8.16 19.85
C ILE A 14 41.31 -9.57 19.80
N LEU A 15 40.49 -10.64 19.86
CA LEU A 15 40.48 -11.80 18.92
C LEU A 15 39.38 -12.83 19.26
N GLN A 16 38.86 -13.51 18.22
CA GLN A 16 37.49 -14.08 18.13
C GLN A 16 37.39 -15.64 18.16
N SER A 17 36.17 -16.14 17.88
CA SER A 17 35.71 -17.51 17.55
C SER A 17 35.47 -18.46 18.74
N GLY A 18 34.37 -19.23 18.82
CA GLY A 18 33.15 -19.40 17.99
C GLY A 18 32.45 -20.73 18.35
N CYS A 19 31.21 -21.07 17.96
CA CYS A 19 30.09 -20.33 17.35
C CYS A 19 28.79 -21.18 17.50
N GLY A 20 27.59 -20.65 17.21
CA GLY A 20 26.34 -21.44 17.07
C GLY A 20 25.08 -20.87 17.73
N ASP A 21 24.38 -19.99 17.03
CA ASP A 21 22.98 -19.58 17.30
C ASP A 21 22.22 -19.59 15.96
N ASP A 22 20.98 -20.07 15.97
CA ASP A 22 20.08 -20.07 14.81
C ASP A 22 19.47 -18.68 14.63
N GLY A 23 19.54 -18.12 13.42
CA GLY A 23 18.98 -16.80 13.11
C GLY A 23 18.58 -16.70 11.64
N SER A 24 17.26 -16.68 11.41
CA SER A 24 16.70 -16.26 10.11
C SER A 24 16.92 -14.75 9.96
N SER A 25 17.36 -14.30 8.79
CA SER A 25 17.46 -12.88 8.46
C SER A 25 17.26 -12.75 6.96
N GLY A 26 16.09 -12.22 6.56
CA GLY A 26 15.89 -11.74 5.20
C GLY A 26 16.79 -10.52 4.95
N SER A 27 17.10 -10.27 3.68
CA SER A 27 17.86 -9.10 3.25
C SER A 27 17.49 -8.77 1.81
N ALA A 28 16.26 -8.32 1.62
CA ALA A 28 16.06 -7.13 0.79
C ALA A 28 16.55 -5.94 1.63
N SER A 29 17.24 -4.98 1.04
CA SER A 29 17.76 -3.81 1.75
C SER A 29 17.45 -2.53 1.01
N LEU A 30 16.15 -2.22 0.92
CA LEU A 30 15.68 -0.86 0.71
C LEU A 30 16.28 0.08 1.78
N PRO A 31 16.57 1.34 1.44
CA PRO A 31 17.00 2.33 2.42
C PRO A 31 15.87 2.61 3.44
N SER A 32 16.08 2.15 4.68
CA SER A 32 15.09 2.21 5.76
C SER A 32 14.61 3.65 6.04
N GLY A 33 13.31 3.90 5.91
CA GLY A 33 12.72 5.16 6.34
C GLY A 33 11.24 5.33 6.00
N THR A 34 10.94 5.37 4.70
CA THR A 34 9.63 5.76 4.15
C THR A 34 8.63 4.60 4.16
N SER A 35 7.42 4.82 4.69
CA SER A 35 6.40 3.77 4.76
C SER A 35 4.97 4.31 4.98
N VAL A 36 3.99 3.66 4.35
CA VAL A 36 2.56 3.78 4.69
C VAL A 36 2.17 2.65 5.64
N SER A 37 1.45 2.96 6.71
CA SER A 37 1.05 1.99 7.74
C SER A 37 -0.40 2.17 8.18
N GLY A 38 -0.93 1.16 8.84
CA GLY A 38 -2.29 1.21 9.39
C GLY A 38 -2.85 -0.16 9.74
N THR A 39 -4.17 -0.25 9.84
CA THR A 39 -4.91 -1.47 10.18
C THR A 39 -6.17 -1.66 9.34
N VAL A 40 -6.42 -2.89 8.92
CA VAL A 40 -7.40 -3.25 7.88
C VAL A 40 -8.04 -4.61 8.20
N PRO A 41 -9.24 -4.92 7.70
CA PRO A 41 -9.95 -6.17 8.00
C PRO A 41 -9.50 -7.39 7.16
N GLY A 42 -8.21 -7.53 6.85
CA GLY A 42 -7.64 -8.72 6.20
C GLY A 42 -7.63 -8.63 4.69
N THR A 43 -6.54 -8.06 4.19
CA THR A 43 -6.42 -7.53 2.83
C THR A 43 -4.99 -7.69 2.29
N VAL A 44 -4.86 -7.65 0.96
CA VAL A 44 -3.65 -7.12 0.28
C VAL A 44 -3.76 -5.60 0.24
N ILE A 45 -2.63 -4.91 0.35
CA ILE A 45 -2.49 -3.49 0.06
C ILE A 45 -1.48 -3.41 -1.08
N GLU A 46 -1.83 -2.69 -2.14
CA GLU A 46 -1.00 -2.50 -3.32
C GLU A 46 -0.87 -1.00 -3.60
N ALA A 47 0.27 -0.61 -4.13
CA ALA A 47 0.56 0.74 -4.57
C ALA A 47 1.24 0.69 -5.94
N TYR A 48 0.72 1.49 -6.87
CA TYR A 48 1.20 1.65 -8.23
C TYR A 48 1.85 3.02 -8.34
N GLY A 49 3.14 3.03 -8.68
CA GLY A 49 3.94 4.24 -8.81
C GLY A 49 3.74 4.90 -10.17
N ASP A 50 3.87 6.21 -10.24
CA ASP A 50 3.78 6.94 -11.52
C ASP A 50 4.85 6.52 -12.55
N ASN A 51 5.90 5.82 -12.10
CA ASN A 51 6.99 5.23 -12.89
C ASN A 51 6.83 3.69 -13.09
N GLY A 52 5.65 3.12 -12.85
CA GLY A 52 5.37 1.69 -12.97
C GLY A 52 5.87 0.84 -11.80
N SER A 53 6.53 1.44 -10.81
CA SER A 53 7.01 0.68 -9.66
C SER A 53 5.84 0.19 -8.79
N TYR A 54 5.79 -1.12 -8.55
CA TYR A 54 4.68 -1.76 -7.84
C TYR A 54 5.12 -2.31 -6.48
N TYR A 55 4.34 -1.99 -5.45
CA TYR A 55 4.61 -2.40 -4.07
C TYR A 55 3.37 -3.05 -3.45
N ALA A 56 3.50 -4.30 -3.02
CA ALA A 56 2.42 -5.03 -2.38
C ALA A 56 2.80 -5.57 -0.99
N VAL A 57 1.86 -5.48 -0.04
CA VAL A 57 2.01 -6.12 1.27
C VAL A 57 0.70 -6.78 1.73
N LYS A 58 0.83 -7.96 2.34
CA LYS A 58 -0.28 -8.66 2.99
C LYS A 58 -0.35 -8.29 4.46
N SER A 59 -1.50 -7.76 4.87
CA SER A 59 -1.79 -7.44 6.28
C SER A 59 -1.63 -8.67 7.19
N THR A 60 -1.16 -8.46 8.42
CA THR A 60 -0.84 -9.55 9.35
C THR A 60 -2.06 -9.93 10.20
N ASP A 61 -2.62 -11.12 10.00
CA ASP A 61 -3.65 -11.68 10.88
C ASP A 61 -3.11 -11.91 12.31
N ASP A 62 -3.46 -10.98 13.20
CA ASP A 62 -3.16 -10.98 14.63
C ASP A 62 -4.32 -11.54 15.48
N GLY A 63 -5.38 -12.05 14.83
CA GLY A 63 -6.61 -12.53 15.45
C GLY A 63 -7.59 -11.43 15.89
N THR A 64 -7.39 -10.18 15.46
CA THR A 64 -8.35 -9.07 15.66
C THR A 64 -9.24 -8.87 14.41
N ALA A 65 -9.77 -7.66 14.21
CA ALA A 65 -10.39 -7.21 12.96
C ALA A 65 -9.67 -5.96 12.39
N MET A 66 -8.49 -5.65 12.95
CA MET A 66 -7.67 -4.49 12.69
C MET A 66 -6.24 -5.00 12.43
N HIS A 67 -6.09 -5.80 11.39
CA HIS A 67 -4.83 -6.47 11.06
C HIS A 67 -3.81 -5.43 10.60
N PRO A 68 -2.66 -5.31 11.28
CA PRO A 68 -1.68 -4.29 10.94
C PRO A 68 -0.97 -4.59 9.62
N PHE A 69 -0.60 -3.53 8.91
CA PHE A 69 0.29 -3.57 7.76
C PHE A 69 1.32 -2.45 7.82
N THR A 70 2.38 -2.61 7.05
CA THR A 70 3.38 -1.59 6.76
C THR A 70 3.83 -1.86 5.34
N LEU A 71 3.57 -0.92 4.44
CA LEU A 71 4.02 -0.92 3.06
C LEU A 71 5.22 0.04 3.01
N ASP A 72 6.41 -0.51 2.76
CA ASP A 72 7.60 0.28 2.51
C ASP A 72 7.57 0.68 1.01
N VAL A 73 7.72 1.98 0.72
CA VAL A 73 7.72 2.55 -0.64
C VAL A 73 8.86 3.56 -0.77
N PRO A 74 9.36 3.84 -1.98
CA PRO A 74 10.32 4.92 -2.23
C PRO A 74 9.76 6.29 -1.83
N ALA A 75 10.66 7.26 -1.72
CA ALA A 75 10.30 8.67 -1.60
C ALA A 75 10.20 9.31 -3.00
N GLY A 76 9.60 10.49 -3.11
CA GLY A 76 9.55 11.26 -4.36
C GLY A 76 8.54 10.76 -5.40
N VAL A 77 8.42 9.45 -5.57
CA VAL A 77 7.44 8.81 -6.45
C VAL A 77 6.01 9.03 -5.93
N GLY A 78 5.08 9.36 -6.83
CA GLY A 78 3.65 9.37 -6.53
C GLY A 78 3.05 7.97 -6.65
N PHE A 79 2.14 7.63 -5.74
CA PHE A 79 1.53 6.31 -5.64
C PHE A 79 0.01 6.37 -5.60
N HIS A 80 -0.66 5.62 -6.47
CA HIS A 80 -2.07 5.29 -6.31
C HIS A 80 -2.21 3.99 -5.53
N MET A 81 -3.05 3.97 -4.49
CA MET A 81 -3.18 2.82 -3.59
C MET A 81 -4.54 2.12 -3.71
N VAL A 82 -4.52 0.79 -3.72
CA VAL A 82 -5.72 -0.04 -3.56
C VAL A 82 -5.61 -0.97 -2.34
N MET A 83 -6.76 -1.36 -1.79
CA MET A 83 -6.84 -2.39 -0.76
C MET A 83 -7.80 -3.50 -1.19
N ILE A 84 -7.27 -4.71 -1.35
CA ILE A 84 -8.00 -5.88 -1.85
C ILE A 84 -8.38 -6.83 -0.72
N THR A 85 -9.66 -6.79 -0.33
CA THR A 85 -10.22 -7.82 0.56
C THR A 85 -10.62 -9.04 -0.26
N GLY A 86 -10.58 -10.23 0.33
CA GLY A 86 -11.09 -11.44 -0.34
C GLY A 86 -10.29 -11.93 -1.56
N ASP A 87 -9.05 -11.45 -1.73
CA ASP A 87 -8.03 -11.86 -2.72
C ASP A 87 -8.15 -13.32 -3.20
N GLY A 88 -8.32 -13.49 -4.52
CA GLY A 88 -8.39 -14.76 -5.20
C GLY A 88 -9.71 -15.52 -5.00
N THR A 89 -10.77 -14.83 -4.58
CA THR A 89 -12.10 -15.43 -4.34
C THR A 89 -13.23 -14.72 -5.09
N SER A 90 -14.42 -15.33 -5.14
CA SER A 90 -15.61 -14.69 -5.71
C SER A 90 -16.24 -13.61 -4.81
N GLU A 91 -15.68 -13.37 -3.63
CA GLU A 91 -16.09 -12.32 -2.68
C GLU A 91 -14.91 -11.36 -2.44
N GLU A 92 -14.05 -11.20 -3.44
CA GLU A 92 -13.04 -10.15 -3.47
C GLU A 92 -13.72 -8.77 -3.42
N VAL A 93 -12.98 -7.70 -3.11
CA VAL A 93 -13.34 -6.29 -3.40
C VAL A 93 -12.04 -5.52 -3.54
N VAL A 94 -11.84 -4.87 -4.69
CA VAL A 94 -10.75 -3.90 -4.89
C VAL A 94 -11.27 -2.54 -4.45
N THR A 95 -10.58 -1.90 -3.52
CA THR A 95 -10.96 -0.59 -2.98
C THR A 95 -9.86 0.43 -3.27
N PRO A 96 -10.00 1.27 -4.32
CA PRO A 96 -9.15 2.43 -4.52
C PRO A 96 -9.22 3.38 -3.33
N ILE A 97 -8.09 3.96 -2.94
CA ILE A 97 -7.97 4.78 -1.73
C ILE A 97 -7.83 6.24 -2.13
N GLY A 98 -8.73 7.08 -1.61
CA GLY A 98 -8.69 8.52 -1.83
C GLY A 98 -8.69 9.30 -0.52
N PHE A 99 -8.31 10.56 -0.59
CA PHE A 99 -8.29 11.50 0.54
C PHE A 99 -8.57 12.91 0.04
N ARG A 100 -9.07 13.79 0.90
CA ARG A 100 -9.40 15.17 0.49
C ARG A 100 -8.18 16.09 0.59
N ASP A 101 -8.14 17.11 -0.26
CA ASP A 101 -7.31 18.30 -0.05
C ASP A 101 -8.08 19.39 0.74
N SER A 102 -7.42 20.49 1.13
CA SER A 102 -8.06 21.60 1.84
C SER A 102 -9.18 22.31 1.07
N SER A 103 -9.28 22.11 -0.26
CA SER A 103 -10.41 22.57 -1.07
C SER A 103 -11.63 21.63 -0.99
N GLY A 104 -11.40 20.39 -0.54
CA GLY A 104 -12.38 19.30 -0.44
C GLY A 104 -12.44 18.39 -1.68
N ARG A 105 -11.58 18.62 -2.69
CA ARG A 105 -11.40 17.72 -3.84
C ARG A 105 -10.75 16.42 -3.35
N VAL A 106 -11.15 15.30 -3.93
CA VAL A 106 -10.52 13.99 -3.70
C VAL A 106 -9.23 13.91 -4.50
N ARG A 107 -8.21 13.32 -3.89
CA ARG A 107 -6.90 12.96 -4.44
C ARG A 107 -6.68 11.47 -4.18
N THR A 108 -5.94 10.81 -5.06
CA THR A 108 -5.67 9.36 -5.05
C THR A 108 -4.16 9.08 -5.04
N ARG A 109 -3.40 9.79 -5.89
CA ARG A 109 -1.94 9.91 -5.85
C ARG A 109 -1.42 10.42 -4.50
N LEU A 110 -0.54 9.65 -3.87
CA LEU A 110 0.19 9.94 -2.62
C LEU A 110 1.70 9.93 -2.86
N MET A 111 2.40 11.02 -2.54
CA MET A 111 3.86 11.11 -2.56
C MET A 111 4.38 11.17 -1.11
N LEU A 112 5.63 10.79 -0.86
CA LEU A 112 6.23 10.79 0.49
C LEU A 112 7.69 11.28 0.45
N ASP A 113 8.15 11.96 1.50
CA ASP A 113 9.56 12.34 1.65
C ASP A 113 10.43 11.21 2.25
N LYS A 114 11.75 11.38 2.14
CA LYS A 114 12.81 10.47 2.55
C LYS A 114 12.84 10.27 4.08
N GLY A 115 12.26 9.16 4.52
CA GLY A 115 12.15 8.80 5.94
C GLY A 115 10.77 9.01 6.54
N GLU A 116 9.77 9.35 5.71
CA GLU A 116 8.44 9.70 6.16
C GLU A 116 7.57 8.49 6.56
N GLN A 117 6.81 8.61 7.66
CA GLN A 117 5.99 7.52 8.16
C GLN A 117 4.55 7.97 8.37
N VAL A 118 3.69 7.58 7.43
CA VAL A 118 2.26 7.87 7.45
C VAL A 118 1.51 6.71 8.13
N ASP A 119 0.63 7.03 9.07
CA ASP A 119 -0.27 6.07 9.72
C ASP A 119 -1.72 6.43 9.38
N LEU A 120 -2.32 5.65 8.48
CA LEU A 120 -3.72 5.78 8.06
C LEU A 120 -4.70 5.35 9.17
N GLY A 121 -4.21 4.83 10.30
CA GLY A 121 -5.02 4.42 11.44
C GLY A 121 -5.79 3.12 11.15
N HIS A 122 -7.12 3.19 11.14
CA HIS A 122 -7.95 2.06 10.73
C HIS A 122 -8.76 2.42 9.49
N VAL A 123 -8.52 1.71 8.40
CA VAL A 123 -9.30 1.81 7.17
C VAL A 123 -10.34 0.69 7.18
N PRO A 124 -11.65 1.02 7.33
CA PRO A 124 -12.71 0.01 7.28
C PRO A 124 -13.05 -0.30 5.82
N LEU A 125 -12.87 -1.57 5.43
CA LEU A 125 -13.13 -2.06 4.07
C LEU A 125 -14.38 -2.94 4.00
N HIS A 126 -14.98 -3.03 2.82
CA HIS A 126 -16.08 -3.95 2.53
C HIS A 126 -15.59 -5.39 2.48
N MET A 127 -16.15 -6.28 3.29
CA MET A 127 -15.73 -7.70 3.34
C MET A 127 -16.46 -8.60 2.34
N GLY A 128 -16.48 -8.17 1.07
CA GLY A 128 -17.05 -8.89 -0.07
C GLY A 128 -18.11 -8.11 -0.85
N ARG A 129 -18.27 -8.43 -2.14
CA ARG A 129 -19.16 -7.78 -3.13
C ARG A 129 -20.55 -7.39 -2.57
N ASN A 130 -21.20 -8.27 -1.81
CA ASN A 130 -22.52 -8.00 -1.20
C ASN A 130 -22.56 -6.81 -0.21
N ALA A 131 -21.42 -6.44 0.40
CA ALA A 131 -21.27 -5.25 1.23
C ALA A 131 -20.94 -4.02 0.38
N ALA A 132 -20.12 -4.20 -0.65
CA ALA A 132 -19.69 -3.18 -1.61
C ALA A 132 -20.79 -2.70 -2.57
N ALA A 133 -21.85 -3.48 -2.80
CA ALA A 133 -22.90 -3.28 -3.83
C ALA A 133 -23.77 -1.98 -3.77
N GLN A 134 -23.33 -0.93 -3.06
CA GLN A 134 -23.81 0.45 -3.20
C GLN A 134 -22.76 1.39 -3.82
N ASP A 135 -21.50 0.99 -3.76
CA ASP A 135 -20.30 1.70 -4.19
C ASP A 135 -19.63 0.97 -5.38
N ASP A 136 -19.96 -0.31 -5.60
CA ASP A 136 -19.74 -1.18 -6.78
C ASP A 136 -21.13 -1.38 -7.43
N LEU A 137 -21.40 -0.74 -8.57
CA LEU A 137 -22.76 -0.66 -9.17
C LEU A 137 -23.01 -1.64 -10.32
N ASP A 138 -21.96 -2.14 -10.99
CA ASP A 138 -22.01 -3.15 -12.05
C ASP A 138 -21.61 -4.57 -11.62
N ASP A 139 -21.20 -4.77 -10.35
CA ASP A 139 -20.95 -6.08 -9.71
C ASP A 139 -19.75 -6.81 -10.34
N ASP A 140 -18.75 -6.07 -10.84
CA ASP A 140 -17.45 -6.61 -11.24
C ASP A 140 -16.52 -6.81 -10.05
N GLY A 141 -16.47 -5.86 -9.11
CA GLY A 141 -15.65 -5.93 -7.91
C GLY A 141 -14.73 -4.79 -7.55
N VAL A 142 -14.57 -3.82 -8.43
CA VAL A 142 -13.90 -2.56 -8.13
C VAL A 142 -14.97 -1.61 -7.57
N LEU A 143 -14.60 -0.65 -6.73
CA LEU A 143 -15.55 0.40 -6.37
C LEU A 143 -15.55 1.46 -7.48
N ASP A 144 -16.72 1.85 -7.97
CA ASP A 144 -16.95 2.94 -8.95
C ASP A 144 -16.29 4.27 -8.57
N HIS A 145 -15.90 4.45 -7.29
CA HIS A 145 -15.29 5.67 -6.76
C HIS A 145 -14.34 5.31 -5.60
N PRO A 146 -13.24 6.08 -5.39
CA PRO A 146 -12.32 5.85 -4.28
C PRO A 146 -12.97 5.95 -2.89
N LEU A 147 -12.53 5.08 -1.98
CA LEU A 147 -12.86 5.15 -0.56
C LEU A 147 -12.13 6.34 0.07
N VAL A 148 -12.87 7.44 0.29
CA VAL A 148 -12.33 8.65 0.90
C VAL A 148 -12.04 8.46 2.39
N LEU A 149 -10.76 8.43 2.76
CA LEU A 149 -10.28 8.18 4.13
C LEU A 149 -10.89 9.14 5.18
N ASP A 150 -11.05 10.42 4.83
CA ASP A 150 -11.68 11.44 5.67
C ASP A 150 -13.13 11.11 6.07
N ASP A 151 -13.88 10.48 5.15
CA ASP A 151 -15.31 10.22 5.34
C ASP A 151 -15.55 8.95 6.17
N VAL A 152 -14.57 8.04 6.22
CA VAL A 152 -14.57 6.83 7.08
C VAL A 152 -13.86 7.01 8.42
N GLY A 153 -13.14 8.12 8.61
CA GLY A 153 -12.42 8.43 9.86
C GLY A 153 -11.06 7.76 9.99
N ALA A 154 -10.46 7.37 8.86
CA ALA A 154 -9.05 7.03 8.76
C ALA A 154 -8.18 8.32 8.79
N GLY A 155 -6.86 8.16 8.85
CA GLY A 155 -5.91 9.26 8.74
C GLY A 155 -5.83 9.76 7.30
N ASN A 156 -5.92 11.08 7.09
CA ASN A 156 -5.65 11.69 5.80
C ASN A 156 -4.13 11.89 5.68
N PRO A 157 -3.45 11.33 4.66
CA PRO A 157 -1.99 11.39 4.53
C PRO A 157 -1.49 12.83 4.38
N LEU A 158 -2.12 13.67 3.55
CA LEU A 158 -1.72 15.07 3.35
C LEU A 158 -1.71 15.91 4.64
N SER A 159 -2.47 15.50 5.66
CA SER A 159 -2.47 16.17 6.98
C SER A 159 -1.34 15.69 7.93
N LEU A 160 -0.57 14.70 7.49
CA LEU A 160 0.56 14.07 8.18
C LEU A 160 1.90 14.32 7.47
N SER A 161 1.84 14.73 6.20
CA SER A 161 2.94 14.93 5.24
C SER A 161 3.28 16.42 5.01
N ASP A 162 4.51 16.69 4.56
CA ASP A 162 5.17 18.01 4.35
C ASP A 162 6.31 17.72 3.35
N VAL A 163 5.96 17.32 2.12
CA VAL A 163 6.85 16.58 1.20
C VAL A 163 8.03 17.41 0.69
N ASP A 164 7.91 18.74 0.63
CA ASP A 164 8.98 19.64 0.18
C ASP A 164 9.80 20.30 1.33
N ASP A 165 9.54 19.93 2.61
CA ASP A 165 10.16 20.48 3.84
C ASP A 165 10.09 22.03 3.92
N ASP A 166 9.03 22.63 3.35
CA ASP A 166 8.67 24.05 3.49
C ASP A 166 8.27 24.39 4.95
N GLY A 167 7.64 23.43 5.64
CA GLY A 167 7.09 23.58 6.98
C GLY A 167 5.59 23.89 7.02
N VAL A 168 4.90 23.70 5.89
CA VAL A 168 3.44 23.64 5.73
C VAL A 168 3.09 22.20 5.36
N ASN A 169 2.03 21.65 5.96
CA ASN A 169 1.60 20.30 5.59
C ASN A 169 0.91 20.32 4.22
N ASP A 170 1.07 19.25 3.44
CA ASP A 170 0.56 19.14 2.07
C ASP A 170 -0.95 19.43 1.97
N TRP A 171 -1.72 19.13 3.01
CA TRP A 171 -3.15 19.45 3.07
C TRP A 171 -3.39 20.98 3.03
N ASP A 172 -2.62 21.75 3.80
CA ASP A 172 -2.73 23.21 3.92
C ASP A 172 -1.96 23.97 2.81
N ASP A 173 -1.11 23.30 2.02
CA ASP A 173 -0.40 23.91 0.90
C ASP A 173 -1.28 24.10 -0.37
N ASP A 174 -0.92 25.07 -1.21
CA ASP A 174 -1.55 25.37 -2.50
C ASP A 174 -1.10 24.40 -3.62
N ASP A 175 0.11 23.82 -3.55
CA ASP A 175 0.62 22.79 -4.50
C ASP A 175 0.70 21.36 -3.90
N HIS A 176 0.41 21.26 -2.60
CA HIS A 176 0.39 20.04 -1.79
C HIS A 176 1.75 19.32 -1.66
N GLY A 177 2.88 20.03 -1.73
CA GLY A 177 4.20 19.41 -1.70
C GLY A 177 4.65 18.96 -3.09
N GLY A 178 4.32 19.75 -4.12
CA GLY A 178 4.73 19.48 -5.50
C GLY A 178 3.92 18.40 -6.25
N TYR A 179 2.70 18.07 -5.81
CA TYR A 179 1.82 17.02 -6.39
C TYR A 179 1.26 17.34 -7.80
N HIS A 180 1.88 18.25 -8.52
CA HIS A 180 1.42 18.73 -9.81
C HIS A 180 2.34 18.23 -10.92
N TYR A 181 1.85 17.25 -11.69
CA TYR A 181 2.28 17.07 -13.07
C TYR A 181 2.17 18.39 -13.84
N HIS A 182 2.89 18.50 -14.96
CA HIS A 182 2.76 19.67 -15.81
C HIS A 182 1.35 19.74 -16.44
N SER A 183 0.96 20.91 -16.96
CA SER A 183 -0.46 21.21 -17.22
C SER A 183 -1.08 20.50 -18.45
N ASP A 184 -0.28 19.71 -19.16
CA ASP A 184 -0.59 18.90 -20.32
C ASP A 184 -0.27 17.41 -20.12
N THR A 185 0.48 17.05 -19.07
CA THR A 185 0.66 15.67 -18.60
C THR A 185 -0.67 15.09 -18.14
N VAL A 186 -0.94 13.83 -18.50
CA VAL A 186 -2.05 13.04 -17.98
C VAL A 186 -1.50 12.16 -16.85
N ASP A 187 -2.29 11.88 -15.81
CA ASP A 187 -1.84 10.96 -14.76
C ASP A 187 -1.58 9.58 -15.39
N PRO A 188 -0.35 9.03 -15.29
CA PRO A 188 0.01 7.80 -15.99
C PRO A 188 -0.75 6.58 -15.46
N GLN A 189 -1.25 6.64 -14.22
CA GLN A 189 -1.91 5.55 -13.50
C GLN A 189 -3.43 5.74 -13.38
N ASP A 190 -3.96 6.94 -13.68
CA ASP A 190 -5.38 7.32 -13.60
C ASP A 190 -5.75 8.19 -14.82
N HIS A 191 -5.80 7.57 -16.00
CA HIS A 191 -5.80 8.28 -17.29
C HIS A 191 -7.04 9.18 -17.52
N ASP A 192 -8.15 8.95 -16.80
CA ASP A 192 -9.40 9.73 -16.95
C ASP A 192 -9.74 10.66 -15.76
N ASP A 193 -8.95 10.67 -14.67
CA ASP A 193 -9.09 11.49 -13.45
C ASP A 193 -10.39 11.17 -12.65
N ASP A 194 -10.78 9.88 -12.60
CA ASP A 194 -11.87 9.37 -11.74
C ASP A 194 -11.40 8.77 -10.40
N GLY A 195 -10.13 8.38 -10.30
CA GLY A 195 -9.49 7.85 -9.11
C GLY A 195 -9.36 6.32 -9.05
N ILE A 196 -9.76 5.59 -10.09
CA ILE A 196 -9.52 4.15 -10.23
C ILE A 196 -8.20 3.94 -11.01
N PRO A 197 -7.21 3.20 -10.47
CA PRO A 197 -6.00 2.90 -11.23
C PRO A 197 -6.32 2.14 -12.52
N ASN A 198 -5.64 2.48 -13.63
CA ASN A 198 -5.89 1.94 -14.98
C ASN A 198 -6.01 0.41 -15.03
N VAL A 199 -5.14 -0.31 -14.29
CA VAL A 199 -5.13 -1.78 -14.16
C VAL A 199 -6.44 -2.37 -13.59
N TYR A 200 -7.23 -1.56 -12.89
CA TYR A 200 -8.56 -1.88 -12.38
C TYR A 200 -9.70 -1.13 -13.08
N ASP A 201 -9.40 -0.17 -13.95
CA ASP A 201 -10.40 0.55 -14.73
C ASP A 201 -10.95 -0.33 -15.89
N HIS A 202 -12.21 -0.13 -16.21
CA HIS A 202 -12.94 -0.82 -17.28
C HIS A 202 -13.17 0.05 -18.53
N ASP A 203 -12.82 1.33 -18.44
CA ASP A 203 -12.90 2.35 -19.47
C ASP A 203 -11.52 2.60 -20.13
N HIS A 204 -10.43 2.47 -19.35
CA HIS A 204 -9.05 2.36 -19.80
C HIS A 204 -8.84 1.30 -20.90
N ALA A 205 -7.85 1.53 -21.75
CA ALA A 205 -7.47 0.62 -22.84
C ALA A 205 -5.95 0.51 -22.98
N GLU A 206 -5.42 -0.58 -22.42
CA GLU A 206 -4.01 -1.01 -22.42
C GLU A 206 -3.26 -0.69 -23.73
N HIS A 207 -2.00 -0.25 -23.61
CA HIS A 207 -1.13 -0.12 -24.79
C HIS A 207 -0.80 -1.53 -25.35
N PRO A 208 -0.56 -1.73 -26.66
CA PRO A 208 -0.24 -3.05 -27.20
C PRO A 208 1.06 -3.69 -26.67
N ASP A 209 1.92 -2.86 -26.08
CA ASP A 209 3.21 -3.20 -25.49
C ASP A 209 3.25 -2.70 -24.03
N ASP A 210 2.15 -2.92 -23.31
CA ASP A 210 1.92 -2.77 -21.87
C ASP A 210 1.40 -4.14 -21.39
N ARG A 211 2.15 -4.81 -20.51
CA ARG A 211 1.97 -6.25 -20.22
C ARG A 211 0.96 -6.56 -19.14
N ASP A 212 0.77 -5.67 -18.19
CA ASP A 212 -0.08 -5.88 -17.02
C ASP A 212 -1.25 -4.90 -16.91
N GLY A 213 -1.27 -3.84 -17.72
CA GLY A 213 -2.40 -2.96 -17.94
C GLY A 213 -2.44 -1.73 -17.03
N ASP A 214 -1.33 -1.35 -16.40
CA ASP A 214 -1.27 -0.18 -15.52
C ASP A 214 -1.28 1.18 -16.27
N GLY A 215 -1.15 1.14 -17.60
CA GLY A 215 -1.16 2.30 -18.48
C GLY A 215 0.22 2.76 -18.95
N LEU A 216 1.30 2.22 -18.39
CA LEU A 216 2.67 2.47 -18.82
C LEU A 216 3.14 1.39 -19.82
N PRO A 217 3.76 1.79 -20.95
CA PRO A 217 4.44 0.84 -21.82
C PRO A 217 5.64 0.16 -21.15
N ASP A 218 5.82 -1.14 -21.45
CA ASP A 218 6.85 -2.09 -20.98
C ASP A 218 8.32 -1.60 -20.88
N HIS A 219 8.64 -0.48 -21.53
CA HIS A 219 10.00 0.06 -21.67
C HIS A 219 10.27 1.29 -20.79
N ILE A 220 9.22 1.95 -20.27
CA ILE A 220 9.31 3.00 -19.24
C ILE A 220 8.77 2.54 -17.87
N ASP A 221 8.11 1.38 -17.85
CA ASP A 221 7.57 0.76 -16.64
C ASP A 221 8.67 0.06 -15.82
N ALA A 222 8.80 0.43 -14.54
CA ALA A 222 9.76 -0.16 -13.61
C ALA A 222 9.47 -1.62 -13.20
N ASN A 223 8.23 -2.10 -13.37
CA ASN A 223 7.80 -3.46 -13.03
C ASN A 223 6.73 -3.99 -14.02
N PRO A 224 7.10 -4.26 -15.29
CA PRO A 224 6.17 -4.62 -16.38
C PRO A 224 5.65 -6.06 -16.37
N ASP A 225 5.57 -6.65 -15.17
CA ASP A 225 4.81 -7.87 -14.89
C ASP A 225 4.06 -7.75 -13.54
N ASN A 226 4.08 -6.57 -12.90
CA ASN A 226 3.63 -6.29 -11.54
C ASN A 226 4.06 -7.38 -10.51
N ASP A 227 5.34 -7.82 -10.55
CA ASP A 227 5.85 -8.91 -9.71
C ASP A 227 6.16 -8.43 -8.27
N PRO A 228 5.45 -8.93 -7.23
CA PRO A 228 5.63 -8.50 -5.85
C PRO A 228 6.88 -9.09 -5.16
N ASP A 229 7.49 -10.15 -5.70
CA ASP A 229 8.62 -10.84 -5.09
C ASP A 229 9.98 -10.25 -5.56
N HIS A 230 10.09 -9.77 -6.80
CA HIS A 230 11.34 -9.24 -7.40
C HIS A 230 11.12 -8.28 -8.62
N GLY A 231 10.06 -7.48 -8.68
CA GLY A 231 9.69 -6.81 -9.94
C GLY A 231 10.26 -5.41 -10.24
N ASN A 232 10.58 -4.58 -9.24
CA ASN A 232 10.95 -3.16 -9.45
C ASN A 232 12.43 -2.94 -9.85
N ASP A 233 13.12 -3.96 -10.35
CA ASP A 233 14.53 -3.89 -10.82
C ASP A 233 14.65 -4.04 -12.35
N ALA A 234 13.55 -3.79 -13.07
CA ALA A 234 13.45 -3.98 -14.52
C ALA A 234 13.74 -2.73 -15.37
N LEU A 235 13.90 -1.55 -14.75
CA LEU A 235 14.28 -0.30 -15.41
C LEU A 235 15.62 -0.45 -16.17
N ASP A 236 15.66 -0.17 -17.47
CA ASP A 236 16.89 -0.23 -18.29
C ASP A 236 17.77 1.01 -18.05
N GLY A 237 18.33 1.07 -16.84
CA GLY A 237 19.09 2.21 -16.35
C GLY A 237 19.26 2.23 -14.83
N ASP A 238 18.45 1.48 -14.07
CA ASP A 238 18.70 1.22 -12.64
C ASP A 238 19.84 0.21 -12.48
N CYS A 239 21.08 0.68 -12.42
CA CYS A 239 22.24 -0.21 -12.33
C CYS A 239 22.54 -0.68 -10.90
N ASP A 240 21.96 -0.04 -9.88
CA ASP A 240 22.25 -0.31 -8.47
C ASP A 240 21.10 -1.02 -7.71
N GLY A 241 19.92 -1.06 -8.31
CA GLY A 241 18.73 -1.82 -7.94
C GLY A 241 17.95 -1.16 -6.81
N ASP A 242 17.85 0.17 -6.80
CA ASP A 242 17.14 0.94 -5.77
C ASP A 242 15.74 1.46 -6.18
N GLY A 243 15.32 1.20 -7.44
CA GLY A 243 13.98 1.47 -7.96
C GLY A 243 13.84 2.79 -8.72
N TYR A 244 14.97 3.38 -9.12
CA TYR A 244 15.07 4.64 -9.87
C TYR A 244 16.10 4.47 -11.00
N HIS A 245 15.99 5.24 -12.08
CA HIS A 245 17.08 5.28 -13.08
C HIS A 245 18.35 5.87 -12.45
N ASP A 246 19.55 5.38 -12.85
CA ASP A 246 20.86 5.97 -12.45
C ASP A 246 20.95 7.49 -12.76
N GLU A 247 20.06 8.00 -13.59
CA GLU A 247 19.98 9.38 -14.06
C GLU A 247 18.93 10.25 -13.33
N ASP A 248 18.02 9.63 -12.57
CA ASP A 248 17.13 10.30 -11.60
C ASP A 248 17.94 10.60 -10.32
N HIS A 249 18.62 11.75 -10.27
CA HIS A 249 19.54 12.07 -9.19
C HIS A 249 18.87 12.67 -7.95
N ASP A 250 17.62 13.14 -8.07
CA ASP A 250 16.83 13.63 -6.93
C ASP A 250 15.78 12.62 -6.41
N HIS A 251 15.64 11.48 -7.11
CA HIS A 251 14.81 10.32 -6.77
C HIS A 251 13.32 10.68 -6.72
N ASP A 252 12.84 11.41 -7.74
CA ASP A 252 11.43 11.81 -7.86
C ASP A 252 10.58 10.90 -8.76
N GLY A 253 11.22 9.92 -9.41
CA GLY A 253 10.59 8.93 -10.28
C GLY A 253 10.74 9.21 -11.78
N TYR A 254 11.35 10.34 -12.16
CA TYR A 254 11.52 10.79 -13.53
C TYR A 254 12.99 11.07 -13.85
N TYR A 255 13.35 11.19 -15.13
CA TYR A 255 14.71 11.58 -15.51
C TYR A 255 15.02 13.02 -15.06
N ASP A 256 16.27 13.30 -14.68
CA ASP A 256 16.77 14.65 -14.28
C ASP A 256 16.42 15.77 -15.31
N ASP A 257 16.18 15.40 -16.57
CA ASP A 257 15.80 16.28 -17.66
C ASP A 257 14.41 16.02 -18.28
N ASP A 258 13.61 15.10 -17.72
CA ASP A 258 12.17 15.00 -17.99
C ASP A 258 11.46 16.18 -17.29
N HIS A 259 11.23 17.28 -18.02
CA HIS A 259 10.66 18.50 -17.45
C HIS A 259 9.13 18.55 -17.44
N ASP A 260 8.44 17.67 -18.17
CA ASP A 260 6.97 17.57 -18.14
C ASP A 260 6.42 16.31 -17.46
N ARG A 261 7.31 15.39 -17.05
CA ARG A 261 7.05 14.20 -16.25
C ARG A 261 6.15 13.19 -16.96
N ASP A 262 6.41 12.98 -18.25
CA ASP A 262 5.71 11.99 -19.07
C ASP A 262 6.41 10.61 -19.12
N GLY A 263 7.59 10.48 -18.48
CA GLY A 263 8.35 9.24 -18.38
C GLY A 263 9.43 9.09 -19.45
N TYR A 264 9.68 10.13 -20.25
CA TYR A 264 10.70 10.16 -21.31
C TYR A 264 11.60 11.40 -21.16
N HIS A 265 12.78 11.37 -21.78
CA HIS A 265 13.65 12.54 -21.81
C HIS A 265 13.05 13.69 -22.66
N ASP A 266 13.27 14.96 -22.27
CA ASP A 266 12.84 16.19 -22.98
C ASP A 266 13.23 16.24 -24.48
N ASP A 267 14.19 15.40 -24.91
CA ASP A 267 14.67 15.27 -26.28
C ASP A 267 14.41 13.92 -26.97
N ASP A 268 13.74 12.94 -26.33
CA ASP A 268 13.18 11.77 -27.02
C ASP A 268 11.92 12.18 -27.80
N TYR A 269 12.05 12.27 -29.13
CA TYR A 269 10.94 12.65 -30.01
C TYR A 269 10.23 11.48 -30.70
N ASP A 270 10.70 10.23 -30.53
CA ASP A 270 10.00 9.05 -31.07
C ASP A 270 9.52 8.03 -30.04
N TYR A 271 9.74 8.32 -28.75
CA TYR A 271 9.23 7.64 -27.57
C TYR A 271 9.67 6.18 -27.55
N ASP A 272 10.99 5.96 -27.62
CA ASP A 272 11.63 4.65 -27.49
C ASP A 272 12.44 4.48 -26.19
N GLY A 273 12.62 5.55 -25.42
CA GLY A 273 13.29 5.59 -24.12
C GLY A 273 14.75 6.05 -24.17
N ASP A 274 15.34 6.23 -25.36
CA ASP A 274 16.72 6.70 -25.53
C ASP A 274 16.77 8.18 -25.98
N HIS A 275 17.85 8.89 -25.63
CA HIS A 275 18.11 10.25 -26.12
C HIS A 275 18.29 10.30 -27.66
N ASP A 276 17.37 10.97 -28.36
CA ASP A 276 17.42 11.22 -29.82
C ASP A 276 18.71 12.00 -30.22
N SER A 277 19.30 12.76 -29.28
CA SER A 277 20.53 13.54 -29.52
C SER A 277 21.83 12.73 -29.55
N ASP A 278 21.83 11.46 -29.09
CA ASP A 278 22.98 10.56 -29.20
C ASP A 278 23.10 9.87 -30.57
N HIS A 279 22.09 9.96 -31.43
CA HIS A 279 22.08 9.38 -32.77
C HIS A 279 22.89 10.15 -33.85
N ASP A 280 23.65 11.20 -33.49
CA ASP A 280 24.24 12.16 -34.45
C ASP A 280 25.72 11.86 -34.87
N ASP A 281 25.86 11.09 -35.96
CA ASP A 281 26.94 11.17 -36.99
C ASP A 281 28.30 10.43 -36.78
N ASP A 282 28.29 9.11 -36.54
CA ASP A 282 29.22 8.23 -37.27
C ASP A 282 28.61 6.93 -37.83
N GLY A 283 28.05 7.04 -39.05
CA GLY A 283 27.45 5.93 -39.81
C GLY A 283 28.37 4.74 -40.10
N VAL A 284 28.53 3.88 -39.10
CA VAL A 284 29.13 2.55 -39.12
C VAL A 284 28.10 1.60 -38.54
N ASP A 285 27.39 0.88 -39.40
CA ASP A 285 26.53 -0.24 -39.00
C ASP A 285 27.41 -1.39 -38.43
N ASP A 286 27.86 -1.30 -37.18
CA ASP A 286 28.50 -2.40 -36.44
C ASP A 286 28.15 -2.30 -34.93
N ASP A 287 27.53 -3.37 -34.43
CA ASP A 287 27.19 -3.73 -33.05
C ASP A 287 25.76 -3.37 -32.54
N GLU A 288 25.08 -4.43 -32.06
CA GLU A 288 23.72 -4.48 -31.49
C GLU A 288 23.82 -4.28 -29.97
N ASN A 289 22.87 -3.57 -29.34
CA ASN A 289 22.75 -3.39 -27.87
C ASN A 289 23.93 -2.71 -27.14
N GLU A 290 24.08 -1.40 -27.35
CA GLU A 290 24.43 -0.45 -26.28
C GLU A 290 23.20 0.48 -26.04
N ALA A 291 21.99 -0.01 -25.75
CA ALA A 291 21.50 -0.20 -24.36
C ALA A 291 22.44 0.34 -23.29
N HIS A 292 21.90 1.07 -22.31
CA HIS A 292 22.57 1.61 -21.10
C HIS A 292 23.01 0.50 -20.12
N SER A 293 23.62 -0.56 -20.66
CA SER A 293 24.07 -1.75 -19.97
C SER A 293 25.07 -1.38 -18.88
N CYS A 294 24.77 -1.83 -17.66
CA CYS A 294 25.44 -1.63 -16.38
C CYS A 294 26.97 -1.93 -16.41
N GLY A 295 27.71 -1.11 -17.15
CA GLY A 295 28.98 -1.47 -17.80
C GLY A 295 30.21 -0.75 -17.24
N GLY A 296 30.05 -0.04 -16.13
CA GLY A 296 31.11 0.70 -15.43
C GLY A 296 31.77 -0.08 -14.29
N ASP A 297 32.87 -0.81 -14.60
CA ASP A 297 33.72 -1.59 -13.67
C ASP A 297 33.68 -1.16 -12.16
N PRO A 298 32.89 -1.84 -11.30
CA PRO A 298 32.94 -1.60 -9.86
C PRO A 298 34.22 -2.22 -9.30
N GLY A 299 35.15 -1.36 -8.91
CA GLY A 299 36.47 -1.69 -8.35
C GLY A 299 36.49 -2.42 -6.99
N THR A 300 35.50 -3.27 -6.70
CA THR A 300 35.44 -4.19 -5.56
C THR A 300 34.99 -5.58 -6.01
N THR A 301 35.95 -6.50 -6.14
CA THR A 301 35.71 -7.88 -6.62
C THR A 301 34.61 -8.63 -5.85
N PRO A 302 33.61 -9.20 -6.54
CA PRO A 302 32.65 -10.13 -5.94
C PRO A 302 33.33 -11.41 -5.38
N PRO A 303 32.78 -12.03 -4.32
CA PRO A 303 33.25 -13.32 -3.85
C PRO A 303 32.96 -14.42 -4.89
N ALA A 304 33.92 -15.33 -5.08
CA ALA A 304 33.88 -16.34 -6.14
C ALA A 304 32.64 -17.27 -6.07
N PRO A 305 32.06 -17.68 -7.21
CA PRO A 305 30.88 -18.53 -7.25
C PRO A 305 31.16 -19.91 -6.63
N VAL A 306 30.39 -20.26 -5.60
CA VAL A 306 30.47 -21.57 -4.93
C VAL A 306 29.66 -22.58 -5.75
N GLN A 307 30.35 -23.56 -6.35
CA GLN A 307 29.67 -24.61 -7.11
C GLN A 307 28.74 -25.45 -6.22
N PRO A 308 27.52 -25.79 -6.67
CA PRO A 308 26.64 -26.67 -5.92
C PRO A 308 27.23 -28.09 -5.82
N PRO A 309 27.15 -28.76 -4.65
CA PRO A 309 27.63 -30.12 -4.49
C PRO A 309 26.80 -31.11 -5.31
N THR A 310 27.48 -32.11 -5.88
CA THR A 310 26.89 -33.15 -6.71
C THR A 310 25.97 -34.07 -5.90
N PRO A 311 24.80 -34.50 -6.41
CA PRO A 311 23.92 -35.42 -5.67
C PRO A 311 24.51 -36.84 -5.61
N ASP A 312 24.98 -37.26 -4.45
CA ASP A 312 25.40 -38.65 -4.22
C ASP A 312 24.19 -39.52 -3.86
N GLN A 313 23.85 -40.47 -4.74
CA GLN A 313 22.73 -41.40 -4.50
C GLN A 313 23.19 -42.61 -3.68
N THR A 314 22.71 -42.73 -2.44
CA THR A 314 22.70 -44.01 -1.73
C THR A 314 21.42 -44.18 -0.90
N SER A 315 20.46 -44.92 -1.46
CA SER A 315 19.21 -45.30 -0.79
C SER A 315 19.41 -46.54 0.10
N ALA A 316 18.85 -46.53 1.31
CA ALA A 316 18.67 -47.72 2.15
C ALA A 316 17.26 -47.72 2.79
N PRO A 317 16.60 -48.89 2.93
CA PRO A 317 15.16 -48.94 3.17
C PRO A 317 14.76 -48.88 4.66
N VAL A 318 13.70 -48.10 4.96
CA VAL A 318 13.04 -48.10 6.28
C VAL A 318 11.88 -49.10 6.28
N GLN A 319 11.72 -49.83 7.40
CA GLN A 319 10.73 -50.90 7.58
C GLN A 319 9.29 -50.36 7.79
N PRO A 320 8.24 -51.14 7.45
CA PRO A 320 6.86 -50.78 7.77
C PRO A 320 6.55 -50.95 9.27
N PRO A 321 5.75 -50.06 9.89
CA PRO A 321 5.21 -50.27 11.23
C PRO A 321 4.12 -51.35 11.24
N ALA A 322 4.02 -52.07 12.36
CA ALA A 322 3.01 -53.10 12.60
C ALA A 322 1.65 -52.49 13.01
N PRO A 323 0.52 -53.18 12.77
CA PRO A 323 -0.79 -52.67 13.16
C PRO A 323 -1.07 -52.92 14.64
N ASP A 324 -1.76 -51.98 15.29
CA ASP A 324 -2.50 -52.26 16.52
C ASP A 324 -3.94 -51.77 16.38
N GLN A 325 -4.88 -52.50 16.97
CA GLN A 325 -6.32 -52.25 16.88
C GLN A 325 -6.88 -51.92 18.26
N THR A 326 -7.56 -50.78 18.38
CA THR A 326 -8.62 -50.60 19.39
C THR A 326 -9.67 -49.63 18.85
N SER A 327 -10.69 -50.16 18.19
CA SER A 327 -11.85 -49.37 17.73
C SER A 327 -12.79 -49.07 18.90
N ALA A 328 -12.89 -47.79 19.29
CA ALA A 328 -14.01 -47.32 20.12
C ALA A 328 -15.30 -47.22 19.28
N PRO A 329 -16.50 -47.45 19.86
CA PRO A 329 -17.75 -47.36 19.11
C PRO A 329 -18.09 -45.90 18.77
N VAL A 330 -18.15 -45.58 17.48
CA VAL A 330 -18.59 -44.28 16.97
C VAL A 330 -20.07 -44.08 17.28
N GLN A 331 -20.39 -42.98 17.97
CA GLN A 331 -21.77 -42.58 18.24
C GLN A 331 -22.35 -41.86 17.00
N PRO A 332 -23.61 -42.07 16.62
CA PRO A 332 -24.22 -41.39 15.47
C PRO A 332 -24.22 -39.86 15.68
N PRO A 333 -24.02 -39.05 14.60
CA PRO A 333 -24.09 -37.61 14.70
C PRO A 333 -25.48 -37.14 15.17
N ALA A 334 -25.50 -36.13 16.02
CA ALA A 334 -26.74 -35.51 16.47
C ALA A 334 -27.44 -34.79 15.29
N PRO A 335 -28.78 -34.70 15.28
CA PRO A 335 -29.49 -33.91 14.27
C PRO A 335 -29.04 -32.44 14.32
N ALA A 336 -28.82 -31.84 13.14
CA ALA A 336 -28.48 -30.43 13.02
C ALA A 336 -29.61 -29.56 13.60
N GLU A 337 -29.21 -28.53 14.35
CA GLU A 337 -30.14 -27.56 14.94
C GLU A 337 -30.71 -26.65 13.83
N PRO A 338 -32.00 -26.26 13.88
CA PRO A 338 -32.57 -25.36 12.88
C PRO A 338 -31.86 -24.00 12.85
N PRO A 339 -31.80 -23.32 11.69
CA PRO A 339 -31.23 -21.98 11.61
C PRO A 339 -31.85 -21.04 12.63
N ALA A 340 -31.01 -20.29 13.35
CA ALA A 340 -31.47 -19.27 14.28
C ALA A 340 -32.32 -18.24 13.54
N ALA A 341 -33.39 -17.75 14.19
CA ALA A 341 -34.20 -16.67 13.62
C ALA A 341 -33.35 -15.40 13.48
N PRO A 342 -33.56 -14.58 12.43
CA PRO A 342 -32.85 -13.31 12.28
C PRO A 342 -32.95 -12.45 13.55
N PRO A 343 -31.88 -11.72 13.94
CA PRO A 343 -31.95 -10.76 15.03
C PRO A 343 -33.13 -9.80 14.86
N ALA A 344 -33.79 -9.47 15.96
CA ALA A 344 -34.83 -8.44 15.92
C ALA A 344 -34.19 -7.08 15.58
N ALA A 345 -34.75 -6.37 14.61
CA ALA A 345 -34.26 -5.04 14.22
C ALA A 345 -34.23 -4.10 15.43
N LEU A 346 -33.13 -3.37 15.58
CA LEU A 346 -32.92 -2.42 16.68
C LEU A 346 -33.80 -1.18 16.51
N ASP A 347 -34.42 -0.74 17.61
CA ASP A 347 -35.26 0.45 17.65
C ASP A 347 -34.40 1.68 18.02
N GLY A 348 -33.91 2.37 16.99
CA GLY A 348 -33.10 3.59 17.12
C GLY A 348 -33.78 4.71 17.91
N GLN A 349 -35.12 4.82 17.83
CA GLN A 349 -35.88 5.80 18.59
C GLN A 349 -35.89 5.46 20.08
N ALA A 350 -36.10 4.20 20.43
CA ALA A 350 -36.03 3.73 21.82
C ALA A 350 -34.62 3.87 22.39
N LEU A 351 -33.58 3.50 21.63
CA LEU A 351 -32.17 3.65 22.00
C LEU A 351 -31.81 5.13 22.26
N TYR A 352 -32.12 6.03 21.33
CA TYR A 352 -31.93 7.47 21.51
C TYR A 352 -32.65 8.02 22.74
N THR A 353 -33.91 7.60 22.94
CA THR A 353 -34.72 8.04 24.08
C THR A 353 -34.11 7.62 25.41
N ASN A 354 -33.59 6.39 25.50
CA ASN A 354 -33.03 5.84 26.74
C ASN A 354 -31.62 6.38 27.05
N SER A 355 -30.77 6.53 26.04
CA SER A 355 -29.35 6.83 26.22
C SER A 355 -29.02 8.32 26.05
N CYS A 356 -29.59 8.99 25.05
CA CYS A 356 -29.12 10.30 24.58
C CYS A 356 -30.02 11.47 25.03
N SER A 357 -31.33 11.24 25.14
CA SER A 357 -32.32 12.32 25.36
C SER A 357 -32.15 13.10 26.67
N SER A 358 -31.46 12.52 27.65
CA SER A 358 -31.18 13.15 28.95
C SER A 358 -30.24 14.37 28.85
N CYS A 359 -29.36 14.39 27.84
CA CYS A 359 -28.41 15.48 27.58
C CYS A 359 -28.78 16.31 26.35
N HIS A 360 -29.24 15.66 25.27
CA HIS A 360 -29.55 16.31 23.99
C HIS A 360 -31.02 16.75 23.86
N GLY A 361 -31.89 16.33 24.78
CA GLY A 361 -33.33 16.60 24.73
C GLY A 361 -34.08 15.69 23.75
N ALA A 362 -35.37 15.98 23.55
CA ALA A 362 -36.25 15.15 22.71
C ALA A 362 -36.22 15.50 21.21
N SER A 363 -35.43 16.50 20.81
CA SER A 363 -35.42 17.04 19.44
C SER A 363 -34.18 16.64 18.61
N GLY A 364 -33.36 15.72 19.12
CA GLY A 364 -32.12 15.32 18.48
C GLY A 364 -30.99 16.36 18.58
N VAL A 365 -29.89 16.04 17.90
CA VAL A 365 -28.90 17.03 17.44
C VAL A 365 -29.33 17.47 16.02
N ASN A 366 -29.24 18.76 15.71
CA ASN A 366 -29.76 19.29 14.44
C ASN A 366 -28.73 19.16 13.31
N GLY A 367 -29.17 18.64 12.16
CA GLY A 367 -28.55 18.94 10.86
C GLY A 367 -27.30 18.14 10.50
N THR A 368 -27.20 16.89 10.96
CA THR A 368 -26.07 15.98 10.71
C THR A 368 -26.54 14.70 10.01
N THR A 369 -25.72 14.16 9.10
CA THR A 369 -25.98 12.89 8.42
C THR A 369 -25.79 11.69 9.37
N ALA A 370 -26.29 10.50 9.00
CA ALA A 370 -26.10 9.30 9.83
C ALA A 370 -24.60 8.98 10.08
N PRO A 371 -23.69 9.02 9.08
CA PRO A 371 -22.24 8.88 9.33
C PRO A 371 -21.71 9.87 10.37
N GLN A 372 -22.03 11.17 10.23
CA GLN A 372 -21.60 12.20 11.19
C GLN A 372 -22.10 11.94 12.63
N ILE A 373 -23.30 11.37 12.78
CA ILE A 373 -23.85 11.00 14.08
C ILE A 373 -23.14 9.77 14.65
N THR A 374 -22.87 8.76 13.82
CA THR A 374 -22.08 7.57 14.19
C THR A 374 -20.69 7.98 14.67
N SER A 375 -19.96 8.78 13.88
CA SER A 375 -18.61 9.26 14.23
C SER A 375 -18.61 10.14 15.48
N ALA A 376 -19.62 11.00 15.68
CA ALA A 376 -19.74 11.78 16.91
C ALA A 376 -19.95 10.92 18.16
N ILE A 377 -20.74 9.83 18.06
CA ILE A 377 -20.99 8.91 19.17
C ILE A 377 -19.75 8.07 19.47
N SER A 378 -19.17 7.42 18.45
CA SER A 378 -17.97 6.58 18.58
C SER A 378 -16.75 7.39 19.05
N GLY A 379 -16.55 8.59 18.49
CA GLY A 379 -15.48 9.52 18.86
C GLY A 379 -15.71 10.29 20.17
N ASN A 380 -16.78 9.99 20.94
CA ASN A 380 -17.07 10.63 22.22
C ASN A 380 -17.17 12.18 22.12
N LEU A 381 -17.63 12.70 20.99
CA LEU A 381 -17.65 14.12 20.70
C LEU A 381 -18.61 14.86 21.65
N GLY A 382 -18.09 15.82 22.42
CA GLY A 382 -18.87 16.51 23.46
C GLY A 382 -18.99 15.76 24.79
N GLY A 383 -18.30 14.63 24.99
CA GLY A 383 -18.16 13.98 26.30
C GLY A 383 -19.25 12.96 26.66
N MET A 384 -19.74 12.21 25.67
CA MET A 384 -20.75 11.15 25.83
C MET A 384 -20.26 9.86 26.53
N GLY A 385 -18.96 9.71 26.77
CA GLY A 385 -18.25 8.47 27.18
C GLY A 385 -18.62 7.86 28.55
N SER A 386 -19.72 8.30 29.16
CA SER A 386 -20.42 7.56 30.23
C SER A 386 -21.45 6.55 29.70
N ILE A 387 -21.72 6.55 28.38
CA ILE A 387 -22.67 5.67 27.71
C ILE A 387 -21.88 4.58 26.97
N ALA A 388 -22.28 3.32 27.14
CA ALA A 388 -21.78 2.21 26.33
C ALA A 388 -22.92 1.73 25.40
N LEU A 389 -22.62 1.67 24.11
CA LEU A 389 -23.50 1.21 23.03
C LEU A 389 -22.69 0.25 22.14
N THR A 390 -23.34 -0.73 21.52
CA THR A 390 -22.68 -1.53 20.47
C THR A 390 -22.68 -0.76 19.14
N PRO A 391 -21.80 -1.10 18.17
CA PRO A 391 -21.79 -0.46 16.85
C PRO A 391 -23.17 -0.47 16.16
N GLU A 392 -23.92 -1.56 16.31
CA GLU A 392 -25.27 -1.71 15.75
C GLU A 392 -26.30 -0.80 16.46
N GLU A 393 -26.16 -0.60 17.79
CA GLU A 393 -26.99 0.35 18.53
C GLU A 393 -26.66 1.81 18.15
N ILE A 394 -25.39 2.12 17.91
CA ILE A 394 -24.94 3.43 17.41
C ILE A 394 -25.54 3.70 16.04
N GLN A 395 -25.41 2.76 15.10
CA GLN A 395 -25.94 2.92 13.75
C GLN A 395 -27.48 3.02 13.73
N ALA A 396 -28.17 2.29 14.62
CA ALA A 396 -29.62 2.41 14.77
C ALA A 396 -30.03 3.81 15.27
N ILE A 397 -29.29 4.41 16.22
CA ILE A 397 -29.52 5.78 16.68
C ILE A 397 -29.23 6.80 15.56
N ALA A 398 -28.13 6.63 14.83
CA ALA A 398 -27.74 7.50 13.73
C ALA A 398 -28.80 7.53 12.61
N ASN A 399 -29.26 6.34 12.18
CA ASN A 399 -30.33 6.19 11.19
C ASN A 399 -31.67 6.80 11.66
N TYR A 400 -31.95 6.80 12.96
CA TYR A 400 -33.16 7.45 13.52
C TYR A 400 -33.07 8.98 13.50
N LEU A 401 -31.89 9.55 13.77
CA LEU A 401 -31.68 10.98 13.89
C LEU A 401 -31.44 11.71 12.55
N ALA A 402 -31.12 10.98 11.48
CA ALA A 402 -30.93 11.52 10.14
C ALA A 402 -32.24 11.69 9.32
N LEU A 403 -33.42 11.56 9.96
CA LEU A 403 -34.77 11.63 9.37
C LEU A 403 -35.51 12.94 9.72
#